data_AF-A0A7L9BW58-F1
#
_entry.id   AF-A0A7L9BW58-F1
#
_cell.length_a   1.000
_cell.length_b   1.000
_cell.length_c   1.000
_cell.angle_alpha   90.00
_cell.angle_beta   90.00
_cell.angle_gamma   90.00
#
_symmetry.space_group_name_H-M   'P 1'
#
loop_
_entity.id
_entity.type
_entity.pdbx_description
1 polymer ?
#
loop_
_entity_poly.entity_id
_entity_poly.type
_entity_poly.pdbx_seq_one_letter_code
_entity_poly.pdbx_strand_id
1 'polypeptide(L)' 'MSMKVAGRCLLPYGHPKSPHKFTQRQLMTCTVLRAYTKTTYRGVIELLEASGQLRRILCMERLPHYSTLKSSLIAR' A
#
# COMPACT_ATOMS: atom_id res chain seq x y z
N MET A 1 -2.62 -11.41 6.77
CA MET A 1 -1.75 -11.26 7.96
C MET A 1 -1.01 -9.92 8.02
N SER A 2 -0.35 -9.47 6.95
CA SER A 2 0.44 -8.22 6.94
C SER A 2 -0.31 -6.98 7.46
N MET A 3 -1.55 -6.71 7.02
CA MET A 3 -2.32 -5.55 7.52
C MET A 3 -2.63 -5.59 9.03
N LYS A 4 -2.85 -6.78 9.61
CA LYS A 4 -3.11 -6.94 11.05
C LYS A 4 -1.87 -6.62 11.88
N VAL A 5 -0.69 -7.03 11.40
CA VAL A 5 0.61 -6.73 12.04
C VAL A 5 0.94 -5.24 11.89
N ALA A 6 0.81 -4.71 10.68
CA ALA A 6 1.01 -3.30 10.39
C ALA A 6 0.12 -2.41 11.26
N GLY A 7 -1.13 -2.80 11.51
CA GLY A 7 -2.04 -2.03 12.36
C GLY A 7 -1.68 -1.98 13.85
N ARG A 8 -0.82 -2.87 14.32
CA ARG A 8 -0.31 -2.86 15.71
C ARG A 8 0.98 -2.06 15.86
N CYS A 9 1.76 -1.94 14.79
CA CYS A 9 3.08 -1.30 14.83
C CYS A 9 3.15 0.06 14.12
N LEU A 10 2.15 0.41 13.30
CA LEU A 10 2.15 1.64 12.51
C LEU A 10 0.92 2.50 12.82
N LEU A 11 1.19 3.79 12.97
CA LEU A 11 0.17 4.83 12.93
C LEU A 11 -0.62 4.72 11.61
N PRO A 12 -1.90 5.09 11.59
CA PRO A 12 -2.71 5.03 10.38
C PRO A 12 -2.13 5.86 9.24
N TYR A 13 -1.42 6.95 9.55
CA TYR A 13 -0.74 7.83 8.61
C TYR A 13 0.67 8.18 9.11
N GLY A 14 1.62 8.25 8.19
CA GLY A 14 3.04 8.49 8.52
C GLY A 14 3.41 9.96 8.75
N HIS A 15 2.52 10.90 8.41
CA HIS A 15 2.75 12.32 8.61
C HIS A 15 1.41 13.07 8.71
N PRO A 16 1.27 14.09 9.59
CA PRO A 16 0.02 14.84 9.75
C PRO A 16 -0.42 15.62 8.50
N LYS A 17 0.53 16.03 7.64
CA LYS A 17 0.24 16.62 6.31
C LYS A 17 0.06 15.59 5.19
N SER A 18 0.02 14.29 5.50
CA SER A 18 -0.22 13.27 4.49
C SER A 18 -1.59 13.49 3.85
N PRO A 19 -1.77 13.29 2.55
CA PRO A 19 -3.05 13.46 1.88
C PRO A 19 -4.14 12.48 2.35
N HIS A 20 -3.85 11.59 3.31
CA HIS A 20 -4.77 10.62 3.93
C HIS A 20 -5.56 9.74 2.95
N LYS A 21 -5.09 9.66 1.70
CA LYS A 21 -5.71 8.83 0.64
C LYS A 21 -5.49 7.33 0.87
N PHE A 22 -4.39 6.98 1.54
CA PHE A 22 -4.00 5.61 1.82
C PHE A 22 -3.45 5.51 3.23
N THR A 23 -3.83 4.46 3.92
CA THR A 23 -3.25 4.14 5.24
C THR A 23 -1.86 3.56 5.07
N GLN A 24 -1.02 3.74 6.09
CA GLN A 24 0.34 3.19 6.07
C GLN A 24 0.36 1.66 5.97
N ARG A 25 -0.70 1.00 6.46
CA ARG A 25 -0.87 -0.46 6.37
C ARG A 25 -1.14 -0.91 4.94
N GLN A 26 -1.93 -0.16 4.18
CA GLN A 26 -2.18 -0.43 2.77
C GLN A 26 -0.89 -0.26 1.95
N LEU A 27 -0.16 0.83 2.17
CA LEU A 27 1.12 1.09 1.49
C LEU A 27 2.19 0.04 1.83
N MET A 28 2.27 -0.36 3.11
CA MET A 28 3.15 -1.44 3.55
C MET A 28 2.78 -2.76 2.87
N THR A 29 1.49 -3.08 2.76
CA THR A 29 1.05 -4.31 2.11
C THR A 29 1.38 -4.30 0.61
N CYS A 30 1.23 -3.17 -0.09
CA CYS A 30 1.70 -3.03 -1.47
C CYS A 30 3.23 -3.26 -1.60
N THR A 31 4.00 -2.82 -0.61
CA THR A 31 5.46 -3.03 -0.59
C THR A 31 5.83 -4.50 -0.35
N VAL A 32 5.11 -5.19 0.54
CA VAL A 32 5.26 -6.63 0.78
C VAL A 32 4.86 -7.42 -0.46
N LEU A 33 3.74 -7.05 -1.11
CA LEU A 33 3.31 -7.67 -2.36
C LEU A 33 4.39 -7.52 -3.43
N ARG A 34 4.95 -6.32 -3.60
CA ARG A 34 6.08 -6.08 -4.52
C ARG A 34 7.27 -7.00 -4.24
N ALA A 35 7.67 -7.10 -2.98
CA ALA A 35 8.80 -7.94 -2.58
C ALA A 35 8.52 -9.43 -2.82
N TYR A 36 7.28 -9.87 -2.61
CA TYR A 36 6.84 -11.24 -2.83
C TYR A 36 6.76 -11.61 -4.31
N THR A 37 6.15 -10.75 -5.13
CA THR A 37 5.99 -10.98 -6.58
C THR A 37 7.26 -10.67 -7.37
N LYS A 38 8.26 -10.04 -6.76
CA LYS A 38 9.48 -9.52 -7.41
C LYS A 38 9.18 -8.63 -8.61
N THR A 39 8.05 -7.91 -8.57
CA THR A 39 7.62 -7.00 -9.64
C THR A 39 7.96 -5.54 -9.33
N THR A 40 7.78 -4.66 -10.30
CA THR A 40 7.87 -3.21 -10.08
C THR A 40 6.61 -2.68 -9.39
N TYR A 41 6.65 -1.44 -8.89
CA TYR A 41 5.46 -0.79 -8.34
C TYR A 41 4.29 -0.73 -9.33
N ARG A 42 4.56 -0.63 -10.65
CA ARG A 42 3.52 -0.72 -11.68
C ARG A 42 2.91 -2.12 -11.75
N GLY A 43 3.73 -3.16 -11.75
CA GLY A 43 3.23 -4.54 -11.75
C GLY A 43 2.36 -4.89 -10.54
N VAL A 44 2.63 -4.29 -9.36
CA VAL A 44 1.74 -4.45 -8.19
C VAL A 44 0.40 -3.75 -8.41
N ILE A 45 0.39 -2.55 -9.02
CA ILE A 45 -0.85 -1.82 -9.34
C ILE A 45 -1.67 -2.59 -10.38
N GLU A 46 -1.02 -3.15 -11.40
CA GLU A 46 -1.66 -4.00 -12.41
C GLU A 46 -2.25 -5.27 -11.79
N LEU A 47 -1.55 -5.91 -10.84
CA LEU A 47 -2.07 -7.06 -10.10
C LEU A 47 -3.28 -6.71 -9.23
N LEU A 48 -3.25 -5.54 -8.59
CA LEU A 48 -4.38 -4.99 -7.85
C LEU A 48 -5.54 -4.62 -8.79
N GLU A 49 -5.26 -4.27 -10.04
CA GLU A 49 -6.27 -3.97 -11.05
C GLU A 49 -6.92 -5.21 -11.64
N ALA A 50 -6.12 -6.22 -11.96
CA ALA A 50 -6.60 -7.52 -12.41
C ALA A 50 -7.41 -8.27 -11.33
N SER A 51 -7.14 -8.01 -10.04
CA SER A 51 -7.81 -8.68 -8.93
C SER A 51 -8.62 -7.73 -8.03
N GLY A 52 -9.91 -7.60 -8.33
CA GLY A 52 -10.85 -6.88 -7.46
C GLY A 52 -10.95 -7.47 -6.04
N GLN A 53 -10.69 -8.77 -5.88
CA GLN A 53 -10.69 -9.43 -4.57
C GLN A 53 -9.54 -8.94 -3.69
N LEU A 54 -8.34 -8.75 -4.25
CA LEU A 54 -7.22 -8.18 -3.52
C LEU A 54 -7.50 -6.74 -3.08
N ARG A 55 -8.14 -5.92 -3.92
CA ARG A 55 -8.56 -4.55 -3.51
C ARG A 55 -9.55 -4.58 -2.35
N ARG A 56 -10.52 -5.50 -2.38
CA ARG A 56 -11.50 -5.68 -1.29
C ARG A 56 -10.83 -6.10 0.02
N ILE A 57 -9.88 -7.04 -0.03
CA ILE A 57 -9.13 -7.49 1.15
C ILE A 57 -8.31 -6.35 1.76
N LEU A 58 -7.80 -5.45 0.93
CA LEU A 58 -7.01 -4.29 1.34
C LEU A 58 -7.86 -3.05 1.70
N CYS A 59 -9.19 -3.15 1.56
CA CYS A 59 -10.15 -2.06 1.75
C CYS A 59 -9.73 -0.77 1.01
N MET A 60 -9.26 -0.89 -0.24
CA MET A 60 -8.84 0.25 -1.04
C MET A 60 -9.97 0.71 -1.97
N GLU A 61 -10.46 1.94 -1.78
CA GLU A 61 -11.44 2.56 -2.68
C GLU A 61 -10.81 3.03 -4.01
N ARG A 62 -9.52 3.37 -3.99
CA ARG A 62 -8.78 3.87 -5.16
C ARG A 62 -7.46 3.13 -5.29
N LEU A 63 -6.88 3.06 -6.48
CA LEU A 63 -5.51 2.55 -6.60
C LEU A 63 -4.50 3.64 -6.27
N PRO A 64 -3.46 3.32 -5.50
CA PRO A 64 -2.34 4.22 -5.32
C PRO A 64 -1.59 4.39 -6.64
N HIS A 65 -1.16 5.62 -6.92
CA HIS A 65 -0.25 5.84 -8.03
C HIS A 65 1.16 5.37 -7.64
N TYR A 66 1.99 4.99 -8.63
CA TYR A 66 3.35 4.49 -8.37
C TYR A 66 4.20 5.52 -7.61
N SER A 67 3.95 6.82 -7.85
CA SER A 67 4.62 7.92 -7.15
C SER A 67 4.25 7.98 -5.66
N THR A 68 3.02 7.61 -5.29
CA THR A 68 2.55 7.56 -3.90
C THR A 68 3.30 6.50 -3.10
N LEU A 69 3.57 5.34 -3.71
CA LEU A 69 4.39 4.30 -3.09
C LEU A 69 5.85 4.75 -2.93
N LYS A 70 6.42 5.40 -3.94
CA LYS A 70 7.79 5.94 -3.89
C LYS A 70 7.98 6.98 -2.79
N SER A 71 7.05 7.93 -2.64
CA SER A 71 7.14 8.98 -1.62
C SER A 71 7.01 8.44 -0.19
N SER A 72 6.21 7.39 0.02
CA SER A 72 6.06 6.77 1.34
C SER A 72 7.34 6.13 1.89
N LEU A 73 8.26 5.76 1.00
CA LEU A 73 9.55 5.14 1.36
C LEU A 73 10.60 6.18 1.76
N ILE A 74 10.49 7.41 1.26
CA ILE A 74 11.47 8.49 1.47
C ILE A 74 11.17 9.28 2.75
N ALA A 75 9.91 9.29 3.20
CA ALA A 75 9.48 10.02 4.40
C ALA A 75 9.70 9.25 5.72
N ARG A 76 10.71 8.38 5.77
CA ARG A 76 11.02 7.53 6.94
C ARG A 76 12.20 8.04 7.72
#